data_AF-A0A958UHU9-F1
#
_entry.id   AF-A0A958UHU9-F1
#
_cell.length_a   1.000
_cell.length_b   1.000
_cell.length_c   1.000
_cell.angle_alpha   90.00
_cell.angle_beta   90.00
_cell.angle_gamma   90.00
#
_symmetry.space_group_name_H-M   'P 1'
#
loop_
_entity.id
_entity.type
_entity.pdbx_description
1 polymer ?
#
loop_
_entity_poly.entity_id
_entity_poly.type
_entity_poly.pdbx_seq_one_letter_code
_entity_poly.pdbx_strand_id
1 'polypeptide(L)'
;LYKNRFNKQEQEFKNVIESDVIGATTDQYLGDFKTKSTWVKLLYRDSGAVDGDLIRVFLDQEVIVPSFFLKGNFSGINIELKPGFNVFEFQALTQGDAPPNTAQVIVVDDDGNIIASSGWGLANGIKGKLIIVKE
;
A
#
# COMPACT_ATOMS: atom_id res chain seq x y z
N LEU A 1 -4.54 -15.74 -15.66
CA LEU A 1 -5.63 -14.93 -15.09
C LEU A 1 -5.10 -13.87 -14.12
N TYR A 2 -4.37 -14.23 -13.06
CA TYR A 2 -3.79 -13.28 -12.10
C TYR A 2 -2.80 -12.27 -12.70
N LYS A 3 -1.85 -12.71 -13.54
CA LYS A 3 -0.85 -11.83 -14.18
C LYS A 3 -1.47 -10.69 -15.00
N ASN A 4 -2.54 -10.97 -15.75
CA ASN A 4 -3.19 -9.95 -16.58
C ASN A 4 -3.94 -8.92 -15.73
N ARG A 5 -4.57 -9.34 -14.62
CA ARG A 5 -5.23 -8.43 -13.67
C ARG A 5 -4.21 -7.56 -12.95
N PHE A 6 -3.07 -8.14 -12.55
CA PHE A 6 -1.95 -7.44 -11.92
C PHE A 6 -1.39 -6.34 -12.85
N ASN A 7 -1.04 -6.69 -14.09
CA ASN A 7 -0.48 -5.72 -15.04
C ASN A 7 -1.47 -4.59 -15.35
N LYS A 8 -2.77 -4.89 -15.43
CA LYS A 8 -3.81 -3.89 -15.63
C LYS A 8 -3.89 -2.92 -14.45
N GLN A 9 -3.91 -3.42 -13.20
CA GLN A 9 -3.90 -2.57 -12.00
C GLN A 9 -2.64 -1.72 -11.90
N GLU A 10 -1.46 -2.27 -12.24
CA GLU A 10 -0.22 -1.52 -12.24
C GLU A 10 -0.23 -0.38 -13.26
N GLN A 11 -0.79 -0.61 -14.45
CA GLN A 11 -0.92 0.44 -15.46
C GLN A 11 -1.94 1.52 -15.06
N GLU A 12 -3.09 1.12 -14.52
CA GLU A 12 -4.11 2.05 -14.00
C GLU A 12 -3.53 2.93 -12.89
N PHE A 13 -2.75 2.34 -11.98
CA PHE A 13 -2.05 3.04 -10.91
C PHE A 13 -1.05 4.09 -11.43
N LYS A 14 -0.19 3.72 -12.39
CA LYS A 14 0.79 4.66 -12.98
C LYS A 14 0.10 5.86 -13.61
N ASN A 15 -0.98 5.62 -14.36
CA ASN A 15 -1.73 6.70 -14.99
C ASN A 15 -2.33 7.69 -13.96
N VAL A 16 -2.77 7.20 -12.80
CA VAL A 16 -3.33 8.06 -11.74
C VAL A 16 -2.25 8.96 -11.14
N ILE A 17 -1.08 8.42 -10.80
CA ILE A 17 0.03 9.21 -10.24
C ILE A 17 0.48 10.29 -11.23
N GLU A 18 0.65 9.93 -12.51
CA GLU A 18 1.10 10.88 -13.53
C GLU A 18 0.11 12.05 -13.72
N SER A 19 -1.17 11.84 -13.42
CA SER A 19 -2.20 12.87 -13.54
C SER A 19 -2.30 13.83 -12.34
N ASP A 20 -1.80 13.44 -11.17
CA ASP A 20 -2.02 14.17 -9.91
C ASP A 20 -0.71 14.75 -9.36
N VAL A 21 -0.32 15.91 -9.90
CA VAL A 21 0.98 16.58 -9.66
C VAL A 21 1.23 16.89 -8.17
N ILE A 22 0.17 17.10 -7.39
CA ILE A 22 0.27 17.41 -5.95
C ILE A 22 -0.07 16.23 -5.04
N GLY A 23 -0.50 15.10 -5.62
CA GLY A 23 -1.03 13.93 -4.92
C GLY A 23 -2.45 14.13 -4.40
N ALA A 24 -3.09 13.00 -4.11
CA ALA A 24 -4.45 13.00 -3.62
C ALA A 24 -4.54 13.69 -2.24
N THR A 25 -5.52 14.57 -2.13
CA THR A 25 -5.78 15.40 -0.93
C THR A 25 -6.89 14.81 -0.04
N THR A 26 -7.40 13.63 -0.37
CA THR A 26 -8.40 12.88 0.38
C THR A 26 -7.99 11.41 0.46
N ASP A 27 -8.43 10.73 1.52
CA ASP A 27 -8.11 9.32 1.70
C ASP A 27 -8.50 8.47 0.47
N GLN A 28 -7.60 7.57 0.07
CA GLN A 28 -7.77 6.71 -1.08
C GLN A 28 -8.17 5.30 -0.68
N TYR A 29 -9.12 4.72 -1.40
CA TYR A 29 -9.46 3.31 -1.27
C TYR A 29 -8.60 2.47 -2.23
N LEU A 30 -7.76 1.61 -1.66
CA LEU A 30 -6.81 0.77 -2.39
C LEU A 30 -7.37 -0.62 -2.73
N GLY A 31 -8.58 -0.93 -2.23
CA GLY A 31 -9.32 -2.16 -2.52
C GLY A 31 -9.47 -3.10 -1.32
N ASP A 32 -10.38 -4.06 -1.47
CA ASP A 32 -10.61 -5.17 -0.57
C ASP A 32 -10.33 -6.52 -1.25
N PHE A 33 -9.70 -7.43 -0.49
CA PHE A 33 -9.26 -8.72 -1.00
C PHE A 33 -9.55 -9.82 0.02
N LYS A 34 -10.01 -10.97 -0.47
CA LYS A 34 -10.35 -12.13 0.37
C LYS A 34 -9.21 -13.14 0.37
N THR A 35 -8.99 -13.78 1.51
CA THR A 35 -8.05 -14.90 1.65
C THR A 35 -8.52 -15.89 2.71
N LYS A 36 -8.02 -17.13 2.63
CA LYS A 36 -8.16 -18.15 3.70
C LYS A 36 -6.88 -18.29 4.52
N SER A 37 -5.85 -17.56 4.15
CA SER A 37 -4.53 -17.62 4.77
C SER A 37 -4.53 -17.19 6.21
N THR A 38 -3.62 -17.78 6.97
CA THR A 38 -3.45 -17.49 8.39
C THR A 38 -2.79 -16.14 8.63
N TRP A 39 -1.76 -15.85 7.84
CA TRP A 39 -0.99 -14.61 7.83
C TRP A 39 -0.77 -14.12 6.40
N VAL A 40 -0.35 -12.87 6.26
CA VAL A 40 0.08 -12.27 5.00
C VAL A 40 1.39 -11.51 5.18
N LYS A 41 2.16 -11.37 4.11
CA LYS A 41 3.27 -10.43 4.03
C LYS A 41 2.82 -9.15 3.35
N LEU A 42 2.89 -8.05 4.08
CA LEU A 42 2.65 -6.71 3.57
C LEU A 42 3.96 -6.11 3.07
N LEU A 43 4.11 -6.01 1.75
CA LEU A 43 5.29 -5.47 1.09
C LEU A 43 4.99 -4.08 0.54
N TYR A 44 5.86 -3.12 0.77
CA TYR A 44 5.75 -1.77 0.22
C TYR A 44 7.10 -1.20 -0.19
N ARG A 45 7.09 -0.31 -1.17
CA ARG A 45 8.28 0.37 -1.68
C ARG A 45 7.91 1.74 -2.24
N ASP A 46 8.94 2.57 -2.40
CA ASP A 46 8.87 3.73 -3.26
C ASP A 46 8.63 3.27 -4.71
N SER A 47 7.66 3.89 -5.38
CA SER A 47 7.34 3.65 -6.79
C SER A 47 7.54 4.89 -7.66
N GLY A 48 8.08 5.96 -7.09
CA GLY A 48 8.51 7.19 -7.74
C GLY A 48 10.02 7.37 -7.61
N ALA A 49 10.45 8.52 -7.08
CA ALA A 49 11.83 8.83 -6.77
C ALA A 49 12.09 8.63 -5.27
N VAL A 50 13.19 7.96 -4.92
CA VAL A 50 13.58 7.79 -3.51
C VAL A 50 14.19 9.10 -2.99
N ASP A 51 13.37 9.97 -2.43
CA ASP A 51 13.72 11.38 -2.20
C ASP A 51 13.23 11.96 -0.86
N GLY A 52 12.79 11.12 0.07
CA GLY A 52 12.39 11.56 1.42
C GLY A 52 11.00 11.13 1.86
N ASP A 53 10.36 10.26 1.10
CA ASP A 53 9.04 9.74 1.41
C ASP A 53 9.01 8.87 2.69
N LEU A 54 8.27 9.37 3.69
CA LEU A 54 8.03 8.71 4.97
C LEU A 54 6.56 8.31 5.08
N ILE A 55 6.31 7.10 5.55
CA ILE A 55 4.95 6.60 5.81
C ILE A 55 4.79 6.09 7.24
N ARG A 56 3.53 6.05 7.69
CA ARG A 56 3.09 5.31 8.88
C ARG A 56 2.08 4.26 8.47
N VAL A 57 2.16 3.07 9.05
CA VAL A 57 1.23 1.96 8.77
C VAL A 57 0.41 1.65 10.01
N PHE A 58 -0.89 1.51 9.79
CA PHE A 58 -1.87 1.09 10.79
C PHE A 58 -2.46 -0.27 10.43
N LEU A 59 -2.77 -1.08 11.43
CA LEU A 59 -3.67 -2.22 11.34
C LEU A 59 -4.81 -2.00 12.32
N ASP A 60 -6.04 -1.97 11.84
CA ASP A 60 -7.24 -1.77 12.66
C ASP A 60 -7.14 -0.54 13.59
N GLN A 61 -6.64 0.58 13.03
CA GLN A 61 -6.41 1.87 13.72
C GLN A 61 -5.23 1.89 14.71
N GLU A 62 -4.57 0.76 14.95
CA GLU A 62 -3.35 0.69 15.76
C GLU A 62 -2.10 0.88 14.90
N VAL A 63 -1.13 1.65 15.40
CA VAL A 63 0.14 1.88 14.70
C VAL A 63 1.01 0.64 14.79
N ILE A 64 1.27 0.00 13.64
CA ILE A 64 2.18 -1.15 13.54
C ILE A 64 3.56 -0.77 13.00
N VAL A 65 3.63 0.34 12.23
CA VAL A 65 4.89 0.94 11.78
C VAL A 65 4.79 2.45 11.97
N PRO A 66 5.50 3.04 12.97
CA PRO A 66 5.29 4.44 13.36
C PRO A 66 5.82 5.46 12.34
N SER A 67 6.94 5.12 11.69
CA SER A 67 7.57 5.89 10.62
C SER A 67 8.50 4.97 9.83
N PHE A 68 8.41 5.01 8.51
CA PHE A 68 9.28 4.23 7.62
C PHE A 68 9.63 5.02 6.38
N PHE A 69 10.91 5.09 6.07
CA PHE A 69 11.44 5.67 4.83
C PHE A 69 11.30 4.70 3.67
N LEU A 70 10.48 5.06 2.69
CA LEU A 70 10.29 4.29 1.48
C LEU A 70 11.60 4.18 0.70
N LYS A 71 11.88 2.97 0.22
CA LYS A 71 13.08 2.63 -0.56
C LYS A 71 12.62 2.06 -1.89
N GLY A 72 13.47 2.13 -2.91
CA GLY A 72 13.13 1.58 -4.23
C GLY A 72 12.96 0.05 -4.26
N ASN A 73 13.52 -0.67 -3.27
CA ASN A 73 13.29 -2.09 -3.06
C ASN A 73 12.16 -2.33 -2.04
N PHE A 74 11.40 -3.41 -2.26
CA PHE A 74 10.37 -3.84 -1.31
C PHE A 74 10.95 -4.09 0.08
N SER A 75 10.32 -3.47 1.06
CA SER A 75 10.42 -3.78 2.48
C SER A 75 9.06 -4.26 2.96
N GLY A 76 8.98 -4.94 4.10
CA GLY A 76 7.69 -5.38 4.57
C GLY A 76 7.71 -6.12 5.89
N ILE A 77 6.51 -6.48 6.32
CA ILE A 77 6.21 -7.09 7.61
C ILE A 77 5.23 -8.25 7.41
N ASN A 78 5.38 -9.30 8.22
CA ASN A 78 4.41 -10.40 8.29
C ASN A 78 3.33 -10.04 9.31
N ILE A 79 2.07 -10.31 8.98
CA ILE A 79 0.91 -9.96 9.79
C ILE A 79 0.01 -11.17 9.92
N GLU A 80 -0.22 -11.61 11.16
CA GLU A 80 -1.26 -12.59 11.48
C GLU A 80 -2.63 -11.95 11.28
N LEU A 81 -3.50 -12.63 10.53
CA LEU A 81 -4.83 -12.12 10.22
C LEU A 81 -5.84 -12.61 11.26
N LYS A 82 -6.64 -11.69 11.79
CA LYS A 82 -7.85 -12.07 12.54
C LYS A 82 -8.96 -12.50 11.57
N PRO A 83 -9.88 -13.39 11.97
CA PRO A 83 -11.05 -13.70 11.16
C PRO A 83 -11.86 -12.44 10.79
N GLY A 84 -12.35 -12.37 9.56
CA GLY A 84 -13.05 -11.19 9.05
C GLY A 84 -12.10 -10.09 8.58
N PHE A 85 -12.47 -8.83 8.82
CA PHE A 85 -11.78 -7.66 8.27
C PHE A 85 -10.49 -7.32 9.01
N ASN A 86 -9.40 -7.14 8.26
CA ASN A 86 -8.12 -6.61 8.71
C ASN A 86 -7.86 -5.34 7.88
N VAL A 87 -7.97 -4.17 8.50
CA VAL A 87 -7.91 -2.89 7.79
C VAL A 87 -6.52 -2.30 7.90
N PHE A 88 -5.81 -2.23 6.77
CA PHE A 88 -4.52 -1.57 6.67
C PHE A 88 -4.71 -0.12 6.19
N GLU A 89 -4.07 0.83 6.88
CA GLU A 89 -3.99 2.21 6.43
C GLU A 89 -2.53 2.65 6.31
N PHE A 90 -2.18 3.33 5.23
CA PHE A 90 -0.86 3.89 4.95
C PHE A 90 -0.98 5.40 4.92
N GLN A 91 -0.43 6.08 5.92
CA GLN A 91 -0.44 7.54 5.99
C GLN A 91 0.87 8.09 5.44
N ALA A 92 0.80 9.03 4.50
CA ALA A 92 1.95 9.84 4.10
C ALA A 92 2.32 10.80 5.23
N LEU A 93 3.56 10.71 5.74
CA LEU A 93 4.10 11.64 6.75
C LEU A 93 4.88 12.81 6.12
N THR A 94 5.36 12.61 4.89
CA THR A 94 6.06 13.59 4.03
C THR A 94 5.67 13.34 2.57
N GLN A 95 6.12 14.19 1.65
CA GLN A 95 5.96 14.02 0.19
C GLN A 95 7.32 13.99 -0.52
N GLY A 96 8.40 13.70 0.22
CA GLY A 96 9.75 13.81 -0.31
C GLY A 96 10.14 15.22 -0.75
N ASP A 97 11.22 15.30 -1.52
CA ASP A 97 11.63 16.53 -2.20
C ASP A 97 10.76 16.80 -3.44
N ALA A 98 10.26 15.75 -4.11
CA ALA A 98 9.36 15.82 -5.25
C ALA A 98 7.98 15.22 -4.90
N PRO A 99 6.94 16.06 -4.76
CA PRO A 99 5.60 15.56 -4.46
C PRO A 99 5.02 14.73 -5.62
N PRO A 100 4.10 13.79 -5.34
CA PRO A 100 3.59 13.41 -4.01
C PRO A 100 4.32 12.21 -3.38
N ASN A 101 3.88 11.81 -2.18
CA ASN A 101 4.33 10.55 -1.60
C ASN A 101 3.88 9.37 -2.47
N THR A 102 4.81 8.68 -3.12
CA THR A 102 4.51 7.75 -4.22
C THR A 102 4.99 6.34 -3.90
N ALA A 103 4.06 5.43 -3.61
CA ALA A 103 4.41 4.07 -3.21
C ALA A 103 3.58 3.00 -3.89
N GLN A 104 4.16 1.80 -3.93
CA GLN A 104 3.48 0.56 -4.29
C GLN A 104 3.35 -0.33 -3.06
N VAL A 105 2.21 -1.01 -2.93
CA VAL A 105 1.97 -2.06 -1.94
C VAL A 105 1.55 -3.37 -2.60
N ILE A 106 2.08 -4.47 -2.09
CA ILE A 106 1.74 -5.83 -2.48
C ILE A 106 1.42 -6.63 -1.21
N VAL A 107 0.37 -7.44 -1.27
CA VAL A 107 0.05 -8.41 -0.21
C VAL A 107 0.28 -9.81 -0.75
N VAL A 108 1.12 -10.57 -0.05
CA VAL A 108 1.44 -11.96 -0.38
C VAL A 108 0.84 -12.86 0.70
N ASP A 109 0.17 -13.91 0.29
CA ASP A 109 -0.41 -14.90 1.19
C ASP A 109 0.63 -15.90 1.75
N ASP A 110 0.19 -16.82 2.61
CA ASP A 110 1.05 -17.82 3.26
C ASP A 110 1.56 -18.92 2.31
N ASP A 111 0.94 -19.05 1.14
CA ASP A 111 1.38 -19.92 0.04
C ASP A 111 2.34 -19.19 -0.93
N GLY A 112 2.63 -17.91 -0.69
CA GLY A 112 3.53 -17.10 -1.51
C GLY A 112 2.88 -16.47 -2.75
N ASN A 113 1.56 -16.50 -2.87
CA ASN A 113 0.83 -15.87 -3.97
C ASN A 113 0.57 -14.39 -3.67
N ILE A 114 0.67 -13.56 -4.71
CA ILE A 114 0.23 -12.17 -4.63
C ILE A 114 -1.30 -12.13 -4.67
N ILE A 115 -1.93 -11.69 -3.59
CA ILE A 115 -3.40 -11.58 -3.47
C ILE A 115 -3.91 -10.15 -3.62
N ALA A 116 -3.06 -9.16 -3.40
CA ALA A 116 -3.36 -7.76 -3.65
C ALA A 116 -2.14 -7.02 -4.21
N SER A 117 -2.39 -6.06 -5.09
CA SER A 117 -1.39 -5.10 -5.56
C SER A 117 -2.09 -3.77 -5.79
N SER A 118 -1.55 -2.72 -5.20
CA SER A 118 -2.07 -1.37 -5.33
C SER A 118 -0.94 -0.39 -5.15
N GLY A 119 -1.25 0.89 -5.17
CA GLY A 119 -0.30 1.93 -4.85
C GLY A 119 -1.02 3.25 -4.65
N TRP A 120 -0.27 4.26 -4.26
CA TRP A 120 -0.80 5.59 -4.04
C TRP A 120 0.17 6.68 -4.48
N GLY A 121 -0.40 7.86 -4.71
CA GLY A 121 0.27 9.15 -4.76
C GLY A 121 -0.47 10.09 -3.80
N LEU A 122 0.06 10.32 -2.59
CA LEU A 122 -0.67 11.00 -1.51
C LEU A 122 -0.03 12.33 -1.11
N ALA A 123 -0.88 13.31 -0.81
CA ALA A 123 -0.45 14.50 -0.09
C ALA A 123 -0.14 14.18 1.38
N ASN A 124 0.65 15.05 2.03
CA ASN A 124 1.03 14.87 3.44
C ASN A 124 -0.22 14.75 4.34
N GLY A 125 -0.24 13.75 5.21
CA GLY A 125 -1.31 13.47 6.17
C GLY A 125 -2.42 12.57 5.65
N ILE A 126 -2.52 12.37 4.33
CA ILE A 126 -3.56 11.57 3.68
C ILE A 126 -3.25 10.09 3.78
N LYS A 127 -4.31 9.26 3.82
CA LYS A 127 -4.20 7.80 3.96
C LYS A 127 -4.65 7.03 2.73
N GLY A 128 -3.93 5.96 2.40
CA GLY A 128 -4.42 4.87 1.56
C GLY A 128 -4.98 3.73 2.41
N LYS A 129 -6.16 3.19 2.09
CA LYS A 129 -6.85 2.13 2.83
C LYS A 129 -6.95 0.84 2.02
N LEU A 130 -6.39 -0.25 2.55
CA LEU A 130 -6.44 -1.59 1.96
C LEU A 130 -7.07 -2.55 2.96
N ILE A 131 -8.02 -3.39 2.52
CA ILE A 131 -8.73 -4.32 3.41
C ILE A 131 -8.41 -5.74 3.00
N ILE A 132 -7.97 -6.56 3.96
CA ILE A 132 -7.86 -8.01 3.80
C ILE A 132 -8.96 -8.69 4.62
N VAL A 133 -9.78 -9.50 3.98
CA VAL A 133 -10.85 -10.26 4.61
C VAL A 133 -10.44 -11.73 4.70
N LYS A 134 -10.23 -12.20 5.93
CA LYS A 134 -9.98 -13.62 6.21
C LYS A 134 -11.31 -14.35 6.34
N GLU A 135 -11.54 -15.31 5.44
CA GLU A 135 -12.72 -16.19 5.42
C GLU A 135 -12.54 -17.46 6.25
#